data_AF-A0A257GXU6-F1
#
_entry.id   AF-A0A257GXU6-F1
#
_cell.length_a   1.000
_cell.length_b   1.000
_cell.length_c   1.000
_cell.angle_alpha   90.00
_cell.angle_beta   90.00
_cell.angle_gamma   90.00
#
_symmetry.space_group_name_H-M   'P 1'
#
loop_
_entity.id
_entity.type
_entity.pdbx_description
1 polymer ?
#
loop_
_entity_poly.entity_id
_entity_poly.type
_entity_poly.pdbx_seq_one_letter_code
_entity_poly.pdbx_strand_id
1 'polypeptide(L)'
;MTHTIRRVAILGGNRIPFARSNTVYATATNQEMFTATLQGLVDRFNLHGERLGDVVGGAVMKHARDFNLVRECVLSTTLSHETPAFDLQQACGTGL
;
A
#
# COMPACT_ATOMS: atom_id res chain seq x y z
N MET A 1 -16.29 10.55 -30.98
CA MET A 1 -16.63 9.98 -29.65
C MET A 1 -16.53 11.10 -28.64
N THR A 2 -17.64 11.52 -28.04
CA THR A 2 -17.62 12.47 -26.91
C THR A 2 -16.96 11.78 -25.73
N HIS A 3 -15.71 12.12 -25.42
CA HIS A 3 -14.98 11.55 -24.29
C HIS A 3 -15.57 12.12 -22.99
N THR A 4 -16.55 11.43 -22.42
CA THR A 4 -17.03 11.72 -21.07
C THR A 4 -16.00 11.20 -20.07
N ILE A 5 -15.38 12.11 -19.33
CA ILE A 5 -14.39 11.77 -18.30
C ILE A 5 -15.11 10.95 -17.20
N ARG A 6 -14.60 9.76 -16.88
CA ARG A 6 -15.11 8.96 -15.76
C ARG A 6 -14.77 9.67 -14.45
N ARG A 7 -15.78 9.91 -13.62
CA ARG A 7 -15.59 10.49 -12.28
C ARG A 7 -14.83 9.51 -11.39
N VAL A 8 -13.91 10.05 -10.59
CA VAL A 8 -13.11 9.30 -9.60
C VAL A 8 -13.31 9.98 -8.24
N ALA A 9 -13.29 9.19 -7.16
CA ALA A 9 -13.44 9.68 -5.80
C ALA A 9 -12.46 8.97 -4.86
N ILE A 10 -11.98 9.68 -3.84
CA ILE A 10 -11.23 9.11 -2.72
C ILE A 10 -12.25 8.74 -1.64
N LEU A 11 -12.41 7.46 -1.35
CA LEU A 11 -13.39 6.97 -0.36
C LEU A 11 -12.88 7.10 1.08
N GLY A 12 -11.57 7.16 1.26
CA GLY A 12 -10.92 7.48 2.52
C GLY A 12 -9.47 7.04 2.53
N GLY A 13 -8.90 6.88 3.73
CA GLY A 13 -7.50 6.52 3.88
C GLY A 13 -7.14 5.98 5.26
N ASN A 14 -5.96 5.40 5.35
CA ASN A 14 -5.35 4.91 6.58
C ASN A 14 -3.83 5.17 6.55
N ARG A 15 -3.20 5.33 7.71
CA ARG A 15 -1.75 5.48 7.84
C ARG A 15 -1.27 5.03 9.21
N ILE A 16 -0.03 4.57 9.28
CA ILE A 16 0.70 4.53 10.56
C ILE A 16 1.02 5.96 11.06
N PRO A 17 1.26 6.15 12.38
CA PRO A 17 1.83 7.39 12.91
C PRO A 17 3.18 7.70 12.28
N PHE A 18 3.45 8.95 11.93
CA PHE A 18 4.80 9.36 11.55
C PHE A 18 5.69 9.49 12.78
N ALA A 19 6.89 8.92 12.68
CA ALA A 19 7.87 8.91 13.76
C ALA A 19 9.23 9.41 13.27
N ARG A 20 10.05 9.88 14.20
CA ARG A 20 11.44 10.26 13.92
C ARG A 20 12.24 9.01 13.51
N SER A 21 13.12 9.16 12.51
CA SER A 21 14.01 8.08 12.09
C SER A 21 14.86 7.57 13.27
N ASN A 22 15.15 6.27 13.29
CA ASN A 22 15.87 5.58 14.37
C ASN A 22 15.20 5.68 15.75
N THR A 23 13.86 5.66 15.80
CA THR A 23 13.11 5.61 17.08
C THR A 23 12.16 4.40 17.13
N VAL A 24 10.85 4.61 17.22
CA VAL A 24 9.84 3.56 17.48
C VAL A 24 9.70 2.53 16.36
N TYR A 25 10.14 2.86 15.14
CA TYR A 25 10.18 1.93 14.00
C TYR A 25 11.61 1.53 13.61
N ALA A 26 12.61 1.73 14.49
CA ALA A 26 14.01 1.48 14.14
C ALA A 26 14.30 0.05 13.68
N THR A 27 13.50 -0.93 14.14
CA THR A 27 13.62 -2.35 13.77
C THR A 27 12.53 -2.81 12.82
N ALA A 28 11.60 -1.92 12.42
CA ALA A 28 10.52 -2.27 11.52
C ALA A 28 10.98 -2.15 10.06
N THR A 29 10.61 -3.12 9.26
CA THR A 29 10.84 -3.17 7.82
C THR A 29 9.81 -2.33 7.07
N ASN A 30 10.13 -1.98 5.82
CA ASN A 30 9.16 -1.35 4.91
C ASN A 30 7.89 -2.21 4.73
N GLN A 31 8.05 -3.54 4.66
CA GLN A 31 6.93 -4.47 4.51
C GLN A 31 6.03 -4.46 5.75
N GLU A 32 6.58 -4.51 6.96
CA GLU A 32 5.77 -4.46 8.18
C GLU A 32 4.97 -3.16 8.29
N MET A 33 5.63 -2.02 8.05
CA MET A 33 4.99 -0.69 8.11
C MET A 33 3.89 -0.53 7.06
N PHE A 34 4.14 -0.99 5.83
CA PHE A 34 3.18 -0.87 4.75
C PHE A 34 2.03 -1.89 4.89
N THR A 35 2.31 -3.12 5.30
CA THR A 35 1.31 -4.15 5.61
C THR A 35 0.38 -3.68 6.74
N ALA A 36 0.91 -3.10 7.81
CA ALA A 36 0.09 -2.55 8.90
C ALA A 36 -0.84 -1.42 8.42
N THR A 37 -0.35 -0.56 7.53
CA THR A 37 -1.17 0.49 6.91
C THR A 37 -2.27 -0.10 6.04
N LEU A 38 -1.94 -1.08 5.20
CA LEU A 38 -2.89 -1.71 4.28
C LEU A 38 -3.94 -2.53 5.04
N GLN A 39 -3.54 -3.34 6.03
CA GLN A 39 -4.49 -4.09 6.85
C GLN A 39 -5.46 -3.17 7.58
N GLY A 40 -4.98 -2.08 8.18
CA GLY A 40 -5.89 -1.12 8.82
C GLY A 40 -6.84 -0.42 7.84
N LEU A 41 -6.46 -0.28 6.55
CA LEU A 41 -7.39 0.18 5.51
C LEU A 41 -8.45 -0.89 5.22
N VAL A 42 -8.03 -2.15 5.08
CA VAL A 42 -8.91 -3.29 4.87
C VAL A 42 -9.94 -3.41 5.98
N ASP A 43 -9.50 -3.33 7.24
CA ASP A 43 -10.37 -3.39 8.42
C ASP A 43 -11.37 -2.22 8.43
N ARG A 44 -10.87 -1.00 8.18
CA ARG A 44 -11.69 0.22 8.24
C ARG A 44 -12.80 0.25 7.20
N PHE A 45 -12.56 -0.33 6.03
CA PHE A 45 -13.50 -0.34 4.91
C PHE A 45 -14.14 -1.72 4.70
N ASN A 46 -13.93 -2.67 5.62
CA ASN A 46 -14.47 -4.03 5.56
C ASN A 46 -14.18 -4.74 4.22
N LEU A 47 -12.93 -4.71 3.76
CA LEU A 47 -12.49 -5.27 2.48
C LEU A 47 -11.93 -6.70 2.61
N HIS A 48 -12.28 -7.42 3.67
CA HIS A 48 -11.74 -8.76 3.92
C HIS A 48 -12.16 -9.74 2.83
N GLY A 49 -11.21 -10.45 2.24
CA GLY A 49 -11.43 -11.42 1.15
C GLY A 49 -11.76 -10.77 -0.20
N GLU A 50 -11.92 -9.44 -0.26
CA GLU A 50 -12.26 -8.75 -1.50
C GLU A 50 -11.09 -8.74 -2.47
N ARG A 51 -11.40 -8.89 -3.75
CA ARG A 51 -10.44 -8.75 -4.84
C ARG A 51 -10.52 -7.32 -5.38
N LEU A 52 -9.49 -6.53 -5.12
CA LEU A 52 -9.39 -5.17 -5.66
C LEU A 52 -8.90 -5.18 -7.11
N GLY A 53 -9.15 -4.07 -7.81
CA GLY A 53 -8.67 -3.87 -9.17
C GLY A 53 -7.15 -3.83 -9.26
N ASP A 54 -6.51 -3.08 -8.35
CA ASP A 54 -5.06 -2.99 -8.18
C ASP A 54 -4.73 -2.46 -6.78
N VAL A 55 -3.56 -2.83 -6.26
CA VAL A 55 -2.90 -2.16 -5.14
C VAL A 55 -1.56 -1.61 -5.61
N VAL A 56 -1.40 -0.30 -5.51
CA VAL A 56 -0.19 0.40 -5.98
C VAL A 56 0.48 1.07 -4.78
N GLY A 57 1.79 0.95 -4.67
CA GLY A 57 2.57 1.58 -3.62
C GLY A 57 4.07 1.45 -3.88
N GLY A 58 4.87 1.80 -2.88
CA GLY A 58 6.32 1.63 -2.99
C GLY A 58 7.09 2.35 -1.91
N ALA A 59 8.41 2.25 -2.00
CA ALA A 59 9.34 2.92 -1.11
C ALA A 59 10.53 3.47 -1.92
N VAL A 60 10.99 4.68 -1.57
CA VAL A 60 12.14 5.32 -2.23
C VAL A 60 13.43 4.56 -1.90
N MET A 61 13.58 4.08 -0.67
CA MET A 61 14.70 3.26 -0.25
C MET A 61 14.15 1.90 0.19
N LYS A 62 14.49 0.85 -0.55
CA LYS A 62 14.15 -0.53 -0.22
C LYS A 62 15.32 -1.46 -0.48
N HIS A 63 15.39 -2.56 0.26
CA HIS A 63 16.43 -3.55 0.03
C HIS A 63 16.15 -4.28 -1.29
N ALA A 64 17.17 -4.79 -1.98
CA ALA A 64 16.99 -5.55 -3.23
C ALA A 64 16.13 -6.81 -3.06
N ARG A 65 15.98 -7.30 -1.82
CA ARG A 65 15.12 -8.45 -1.49
C ARG A 65 13.63 -8.06 -1.46
N ASP A 66 13.33 -6.79 -1.27
CA ASP A 66 11.97 -6.23 -1.25
C ASP A 66 11.56 -5.81 -2.68
N PHE A 67 12.01 -6.55 -3.70
CA PHE A 67 11.80 -6.17 -5.10
C PHE A 67 10.31 -6.11 -5.47
N ASN A 68 9.49 -6.95 -4.83
CA ASN A 68 8.03 -7.03 -4.99
C ASN A 68 7.28 -6.63 -3.70
N LEU A 69 7.73 -5.56 -3.04
CA LEU A 69 7.28 -5.12 -1.72
C LEU A 69 5.75 -5.04 -1.61
N VAL A 70 5.09 -4.43 -2.60
CA VAL A 70 3.63 -4.20 -2.54
C VAL A 70 2.87 -5.52 -2.63
N ARG A 71 3.35 -6.45 -3.47
CA ARG A 71 2.74 -7.78 -3.57
C ARG A 71 2.87 -8.57 -2.28
N GLU A 72 4.06 -8.58 -1.69
CA GLU A 72 4.28 -9.26 -0.40
C GLU A 72 3.42 -8.65 0.72
N CYS A 73 3.19 -7.33 0.69
CA CYS A 73 2.26 -6.69 1.62
C CYS A 73 0.81 -7.15 1.40
N VAL A 74 0.32 -7.20 0.16
CA VAL A 74 -1.05 -7.70 -0.13
C VAL A 74 -1.22 -9.14 0.36
N LEU A 75 -0.25 -10.01 0.09
CA LEU A 75 -0.25 -11.41 0.55
C LEU A 75 -0.19 -11.54 2.08
N SER A 76 0.29 -10.51 2.78
CA SER A 76 0.37 -10.45 4.24
C SER A 76 -0.86 -9.80 4.89
N THR A 77 -1.89 -9.49 4.11
CA THR A 77 -3.18 -8.95 4.60
C THR A 77 -4.32 -9.94 4.40
N THR A 78 -5.52 -9.57 4.86
CA THR A 78 -6.74 -10.35 4.63
C THR A 78 -7.41 -10.06 3.28
N LEU A 79 -6.79 -9.30 2.36
CA LEU A 79 -7.31 -9.12 1.00
C LEU A 79 -7.25 -10.43 0.20
N SER A 80 -8.00 -10.51 -0.89
CA SER A 80 -7.86 -11.65 -1.81
C SER A 80 -6.44 -11.72 -2.37
N HIS A 81 -5.85 -12.92 -2.34
CA HIS A 81 -4.57 -13.21 -2.99
C HIS A 81 -4.60 -12.97 -4.52
N GLU A 82 -5.78 -12.93 -5.14
CA GLU A 82 -5.97 -12.60 -6.56
C GLU A 82 -5.91 -11.10 -6.86
N THR A 83 -5.79 -10.25 -5.84
CA THR A 83 -5.62 -8.81 -6.01
C THR A 83 -4.25 -8.52 -6.62
N PRO A 84 -4.17 -7.95 -7.84
CA PRO A 84 -2.90 -7.58 -8.43
C PRO A 84 -2.27 -6.41 -7.65
N ALA A 85 -0.94 -6.38 -7.65
CA ALA A 85 -0.19 -5.38 -6.93
C ALA A 85 1.16 -5.15 -7.59
N PHE A 86 1.65 -3.91 -7.57
CA PHE A 86 2.96 -3.58 -8.13
C PHE A 86 3.62 -2.39 -7.43
N ASP A 87 4.94 -2.40 -7.49
CA ASP A 87 5.81 -1.35 -6.98
C ASP A 87 5.91 -0.17 -7.97
N LEU A 88 5.80 1.04 -7.45
CA LEU A 88 6.08 2.30 -8.14
C LEU A 88 7.14 3.09 -7.37
N GLN A 89 7.94 3.89 -8.08
CA GLN A 89 8.93 4.75 -7.45
C GLN A 89 9.05 6.07 -8.22
N GLN A 90 8.80 7.18 -7.53
CA GLN A 90 8.90 8.54 -8.09
C GLN A 90 9.50 9.50 -7.07
N ALA A 91 10.61 9.13 -6.43
CA ALA A 91 11.20 9.86 -5.31
C ALA A 91 10.12 10.26 -4.28
N CYS A 92 10.07 11.53 -3.86
CA CYS A 92 9.05 12.03 -2.93
C CYS A 92 7.60 11.86 -3.44
N GLY A 93 7.39 11.69 -4.75
CA GLY A 93 6.09 11.47 -5.37
C GLY A 93 5.61 10.03 -5.40
N THR A 94 6.33 9.09 -4.78
CA THR A 94 6.00 7.65 -4.81
C THR A 94 4.61 7.33 -4.24
N GLY A 95 4.13 8.11 -3.27
CA GLY A 95 2.82 7.91 -2.63
C GLY A 95 1.73 8.90 -3.08
N LEU A 96 1.92 9.61 -4.19
CA LEU A 96 0.95 10.56 -4.75
C LEU A 96 -0.14 9.87 -5.56
#